data_AF-Q3TUL5-F1
#
_entry.id   AF-Q3TUL5-F1
#
_cell.length_a   1.000
_cell.length_b   1.000
_cell.length_c   1.000
_cell.angle_alpha   90.00
_cell.angle_beta   90.00
_cell.angle_gamma   90.00
#
_symmetry.space_group_name_H-M   'P 1'
#
loop_
_entity.id
_entity.type
_entity.pdbx_description
1 polymer ?
#
loop_
_entity_poly.entity_id
_entity_poly.type
_entity_poly.pdbx_seq_one_letter_code
_entity_poly.pdbx_strand_id
1 'polypeptide(L)'
;MDLIITQELARARNQQDATALRRAYELIKSANLGKSELDPTESFSPDLFVLCAEQALKMKEPEISEDCIQMYFKVKAPITQFLGRAHLCRAQLCAPQSEENVEEFENCVTQYMKAINFAKGEPRYYFLVFNASVLYWNMVRPFLKPGYHHLVIPSLSQIITVLNQTEEEDKEWRAELMLELLECYLQAGRKEDATKFCLTAAPFVRTQVPHKYRQMFSTMVRYEVLDDLMLREDKQQSIILSITYHINSLKAKLDKNNLPENLEQILRKMYRDLSQYHDQHVPTIREEK
;
A
#
# COMPACT_ATOMS: atom_id res chain seq x y z
N MET A 1 12.51 27.19 -23.62
CA MET A 1 12.90 25.77 -23.68
C MET A 1 11.84 24.85 -23.07
N ASP A 2 11.36 25.16 -21.86
CA ASP A 2 10.37 24.37 -21.11
C ASP A 2 9.12 24.00 -21.90
N LEU A 3 8.58 24.93 -22.70
CA LEU A 3 7.39 24.68 -23.51
C LEU A 3 7.61 23.54 -24.51
N ILE A 4 8.77 23.49 -25.16
CA ILE A 4 9.10 22.47 -26.17
C ILE A 4 9.23 21.10 -25.49
N ILE A 5 9.99 21.04 -24.38
CA ILE A 5 10.16 19.81 -23.60
C ILE A 5 8.79 19.31 -23.10
N THR A 6 7.95 20.21 -22.58
CA THR A 6 6.61 19.88 -22.08
C THR A 6 5.71 19.34 -23.19
N GLN A 7 5.76 19.92 -24.40
CA GLN A 7 5.01 19.44 -25.55
C GLN A 7 5.45 18.04 -25.99
N GLU A 8 6.76 17.78 -26.02
CA GLU A 8 7.29 16.44 -26.34
C GLU A 8 6.91 15.41 -25.25
N LEU A 9 6.98 15.77 -23.96
CA LEU A 9 6.52 14.90 -22.87
C LEU A 9 5.01 14.65 -22.94
N ALA A 10 4.21 15.65 -23.33
CA ALA A 10 2.78 15.48 -23.53
C ALA A 10 2.47 14.53 -24.70
N ARG A 11 3.21 14.62 -25.81
CA ARG A 11 3.13 13.67 -26.93
C ARG A 11 3.51 12.26 -26.50
N ALA A 12 4.63 12.11 -25.80
CA ALA A 12 5.07 10.83 -25.24
C ALA A 12 3.99 10.20 -24.34
N ARG A 13 3.37 10.99 -23.46
CA ARG A 13 2.32 10.53 -22.56
C ARG A 13 1.04 10.13 -23.29
N ASN A 14 0.53 11.01 -24.16
CA ASN A 14 -0.79 10.84 -24.76
C ASN A 14 -0.82 9.82 -25.90
N GLN A 15 0.29 9.69 -26.63
CA GLN A 15 0.39 8.84 -27.82
C GLN A 15 1.32 7.63 -27.61
N GLN A 16 1.91 7.47 -26.41
CA GLN A 16 2.96 6.48 -26.14
C GLN A 16 4.14 6.59 -27.14
N ASP A 17 4.45 7.82 -27.57
CA ASP A 17 5.49 8.09 -28.56
C ASP A 17 6.89 8.07 -27.92
N ALA A 18 7.61 6.96 -28.14
CA ALA A 18 8.98 6.78 -27.64
C ALA A 18 9.98 7.75 -28.28
N THR A 19 9.72 8.21 -29.51
CA THR A 19 10.56 9.20 -30.18
C THR A 19 10.41 10.55 -29.52
N ALA A 20 9.19 10.94 -29.17
CA ALA A 20 8.93 12.18 -28.43
C ALA A 20 9.59 12.15 -27.04
N LEU A 21 9.55 11.01 -26.33
CA LEU A 21 10.26 10.85 -25.06
C LEU A 21 11.77 11.06 -25.23
N ARG A 22 12.38 10.41 -26.23
CA ARG A 22 13.81 10.56 -26.52
C ARG A 22 14.16 12.01 -26.89
N ARG A 23 13.34 12.70 -27.70
CA ARG A 23 13.54 14.11 -28.01
C ARG A 23 13.49 15.00 -26.77
N ALA A 24 12.51 14.78 -25.87
CA ALA A 24 12.43 15.51 -24.62
C ALA A 24 13.68 15.28 -23.75
N TYR A 25 14.11 14.03 -23.62
CA TYR A 25 15.32 13.65 -22.87
C TYR A 25 16.58 14.31 -23.45
N GLU A 26 16.81 14.23 -24.76
CA GLU A 26 17.98 14.85 -25.39
C GLU A 26 18.01 16.36 -25.23
N LEU A 27 16.85 17.03 -25.34
CA LEU A 27 16.74 18.48 -25.07
C LEU A 27 17.11 18.84 -23.63
N ILE A 28 16.62 18.06 -22.65
CA ILE A 28 16.96 18.22 -21.23
C ILE A 28 18.47 18.02 -21.02
N LYS A 29 19.03 16.97 -21.61
CA LYS A 29 20.44 16.61 -21.46
C LYS A 29 21.36 17.64 -22.08
N SER A 30 21.08 18.06 -23.32
CA SER A 30 21.87 19.08 -24.02
C SER A 30 21.84 20.41 -23.29
N ALA A 31 20.67 20.82 -22.80
CA ALA A 31 20.52 22.06 -22.06
C ALA A 31 21.21 22.00 -20.69
N ASN A 32 21.24 20.84 -20.04
CA ASN A 32 21.94 20.69 -18.77
C ASN A 32 23.46 20.71 -18.95
N LEU A 33 23.99 20.16 -20.04
CA LEU A 33 25.41 20.20 -20.41
C LEU A 33 25.85 21.59 -20.91
N GLY A 34 24.96 22.30 -21.60
CA GLY A 34 25.21 23.63 -22.15
C GLY A 34 25.15 24.77 -21.14
N LYS A 35 24.81 24.51 -19.88
CA LYS A 35 24.76 25.53 -18.80
C LYS A 35 26.13 26.19 -18.62
N SER A 36 26.31 27.34 -19.23
CA SER A 36 27.31 28.34 -18.83
C SER A 36 26.82 29.02 -17.55
N GLU A 37 27.68 29.21 -16.56
CA GLU A 37 27.35 29.93 -15.31
C GLU A 37 26.90 31.40 -15.55
N LEU A 38 27.05 31.90 -16.78
CA LEU A 38 26.91 33.30 -17.14
C LEU A 38 25.62 33.64 -17.92
N ASP A 39 24.82 32.67 -18.37
CA ASP A 39 23.57 32.96 -19.12
C ASP A 39 22.33 32.22 -18.56
N PRO A 40 21.52 32.89 -17.71
CA PRO A 40 20.30 32.33 -17.14
C PRO A 40 19.20 31.99 -18.16
N THR A 41 19.28 32.55 -19.39
CA THR A 41 18.21 32.45 -20.39
C THR A 41 18.14 31.09 -21.10
N GLU A 42 19.20 30.27 -20.99
CA GLU A 42 19.24 28.90 -21.50
C GLU A 42 18.75 27.85 -20.47
N SER A 43 18.39 28.30 -19.26
CA SER A 43 17.95 27.39 -18.20
C SER A 43 16.51 26.90 -18.40
N PHE A 44 16.24 25.68 -17.95
CA PHE A 44 14.91 25.09 -17.90
C PHE A 44 14.56 24.66 -16.48
N SER A 45 13.26 24.49 -16.18
CA SER A 45 12.82 24.07 -14.86
C SER A 45 13.37 22.68 -14.48
N PRO A 46 14.03 22.51 -13.31
CA PRO A 46 14.47 21.21 -12.80
C PRO A 46 13.33 20.18 -12.69
N ASP A 47 12.09 20.63 -12.58
CA ASP A 47 10.91 19.77 -12.55
C ASP A 47 10.79 18.88 -13.80
N LEU A 48 11.31 19.35 -14.94
CA LEU A 48 11.28 18.63 -16.21
C LEU A 48 12.16 17.36 -16.17
N PHE A 49 13.20 17.31 -15.34
CA PHE A 49 13.95 16.07 -15.11
C PHE A 49 13.03 14.98 -14.55
N VAL A 50 12.25 15.33 -13.53
CA VAL A 50 11.37 14.38 -12.85
C VAL A 50 10.20 13.99 -13.75
N LEU A 51 9.62 14.94 -14.49
CA LEU A 51 8.55 14.64 -15.45
C LEU A 51 9.01 13.71 -16.57
N CYS A 52 10.22 13.92 -17.09
CA CYS A 52 10.82 13.01 -18.07
C CYS A 52 11.09 11.63 -17.46
N ALA A 53 11.65 11.58 -16.25
CA ALA A 53 11.93 10.33 -15.54
C ALA A 53 10.68 9.48 -15.26
N GLU A 54 9.59 10.10 -14.83
CA GLU A 54 8.32 9.41 -14.61
C GLU A 54 7.71 8.87 -15.90
N GLN A 55 7.79 9.65 -16.98
CA GLN A 55 7.28 9.21 -18.28
C GLN A 55 8.12 8.05 -18.83
N ALA A 56 9.45 8.12 -18.65
CA ALA A 56 10.36 7.05 -19.03
C ALA A 56 10.09 5.74 -18.27
N LEU A 57 9.83 5.81 -16.95
CA LEU A 57 9.41 4.64 -16.16
C LEU A 57 8.13 4.01 -16.69
N LYS A 58 7.11 4.82 -17.00
CA LYS A 58 5.84 4.34 -17.57
C LYS A 58 6.04 3.65 -18.92
N MET A 59 7.00 4.10 -19.71
CA MET A 59 7.34 3.56 -21.03
C MET A 59 8.40 2.45 -20.97
N LYS A 60 8.82 2.02 -19.78
CA LYS A 60 9.84 0.97 -19.56
C LYS A 60 11.21 1.33 -20.16
N GLU A 61 11.59 2.60 -20.09
CA GLU A 61 12.91 3.13 -20.48
C GLU A 61 13.69 3.54 -19.22
N PRO A 62 14.19 2.60 -18.39
CA PRO A 62 14.79 2.89 -17.09
C PRO A 62 16.08 3.70 -17.19
N GLU A 63 16.85 3.55 -18.27
CA GLU A 63 18.11 4.28 -18.48
C GLU A 63 17.88 5.80 -18.58
N ILE A 64 16.85 6.22 -19.32
CA ILE A 64 16.46 7.64 -19.43
C ILE A 64 16.03 8.16 -18.06
N SER A 65 15.25 7.37 -17.32
CA SER A 65 14.77 7.76 -16.01
C SER A 65 15.92 7.95 -15.02
N GLU A 66 16.85 6.99 -14.95
CA GLU A 66 18.01 7.05 -14.07
C GLU A 66 18.87 8.29 -14.38
N ASP A 67 19.19 8.56 -15.64
CA ASP A 67 19.99 9.72 -16.00
C ASP A 67 19.29 11.04 -15.65
N CYS A 68 17.98 11.15 -15.91
CA CYS A 68 17.18 12.30 -15.49
C CYS A 68 17.19 12.51 -13.97
N ILE A 69 17.02 11.45 -13.19
CA ILE A 69 17.02 11.52 -11.72
C ILE A 69 18.41 11.87 -11.18
N GLN A 70 19.48 11.33 -11.78
CA GLN A 70 20.84 11.72 -11.43
C GLN A 70 21.10 13.20 -11.70
N MET A 71 20.66 13.72 -12.84
CA MET A 71 20.77 15.15 -13.15
C MET A 71 19.96 16.02 -12.18
N TYR A 72 18.74 15.60 -11.81
CA TYR A 72 17.90 16.31 -10.84
C TYR A 72 18.59 16.47 -9.48
N PHE A 73 19.18 15.39 -8.94
CA PHE A 73 19.85 15.45 -7.63
C PHE A 73 21.22 16.15 -7.65
N LYS A 74 21.84 16.33 -8.84
CA LYS A 74 23.07 17.10 -9.00
C LYS A 74 22.81 18.62 -8.99
N VAL A 75 21.64 19.06 -9.45
CA VAL A 75 21.28 20.48 -9.45
C VAL A 75 20.67 20.88 -8.10
N LYS A 76 20.92 22.12 -7.66
CA LYS A 76 20.30 22.68 -6.46
C LYS A 76 18.84 23.09 -6.76
N ALA A 77 17.97 22.11 -6.92
CA ALA A 77 16.55 22.32 -7.21
C ALA A 77 15.80 22.92 -5.99
N PRO A 78 14.75 23.73 -6.22
CA PRO A 78 13.85 24.14 -5.16
C PRO A 78 13.17 22.93 -4.49
N ILE A 79 12.96 23.01 -3.18
CA ILE A 79 12.26 21.97 -2.43
C ILE A 79 10.76 22.11 -2.69
N THR A 80 10.24 21.28 -3.58
CA THR A 80 8.82 21.20 -3.96
C THR A 80 8.36 19.74 -3.97
N GLN A 81 7.10 19.49 -4.37
CA GLN A 81 6.59 18.13 -4.60
C GLN A 81 7.51 17.25 -5.48
N PHE A 82 8.33 17.85 -6.35
CA PHE A 82 9.23 17.14 -7.24
C PHE A 82 10.38 16.43 -6.51
N LEU A 83 10.74 16.86 -5.29
CA LEU A 83 11.71 16.14 -4.47
C LEU A 83 11.16 14.76 -4.06
N GLY A 84 9.92 14.72 -3.56
CA GLY A 84 9.25 13.47 -3.22
C GLY A 84 9.07 12.58 -4.44
N ARG A 85 8.64 13.15 -5.58
CA ARG A 85 8.46 12.42 -6.85
C ARG A 85 9.77 11.87 -7.40
N ALA A 86 10.88 12.60 -7.28
CA ALA A 86 12.21 12.11 -7.66
C ALA A 86 12.64 10.92 -6.81
N HIS A 87 12.39 10.95 -5.49
CA HIS A 87 12.61 9.78 -4.64
C HIS A 87 11.74 8.59 -5.03
N LEU A 88 10.48 8.80 -5.43
CA LEU A 88 9.61 7.72 -5.91
C LEU A 88 10.08 7.14 -7.25
N CYS A 89 10.65 7.94 -8.15
CA CYS A 89 11.31 7.43 -9.36
C CYS A 89 12.51 6.57 -9.00
N ARG A 90 13.38 7.07 -8.11
CA ARG A 90 14.56 6.33 -7.64
C ARG A 90 14.18 5.02 -6.95
N ALA A 91 13.12 5.00 -6.15
CA ALA A 91 12.60 3.79 -5.52
C ALA A 91 12.25 2.72 -6.57
N GLN A 92 11.55 3.10 -7.64
CA GLN A 92 11.19 2.17 -8.73
C GLN A 92 12.41 1.68 -9.51
N LEU A 93 13.44 2.51 -9.68
CA LEU A 93 14.69 2.13 -10.37
C LEU A 93 15.55 1.16 -9.56
N CYS A 94 15.49 1.23 -8.22
CA CYS A 94 16.17 0.30 -7.32
C CYS A 94 15.26 -0.80 -6.77
N ALA A 95 14.14 -1.08 -7.44
CA ALA A 95 13.27 -2.18 -7.03
C ALA A 95 14.07 -3.51 -7.05
N PRO A 96 13.99 -4.30 -5.97
CA PRO A 96 14.79 -5.51 -5.82
C PRO A 96 14.46 -6.53 -6.91
N GLN A 97 15.51 -7.14 -7.49
CA GLN A 97 15.34 -8.15 -8.55
C GLN A 97 15.02 -9.55 -8.01
N SER A 98 15.30 -9.77 -6.72
CA SER A 98 15.06 -11.02 -6.00
C SER A 98 14.74 -10.71 -4.54
N GLU A 99 13.89 -11.52 -3.91
CA GLU A 99 13.56 -11.37 -2.49
C GLU A 99 14.72 -11.76 -1.56
N GLU A 100 15.73 -12.46 -2.10
CA GLU A 100 16.96 -12.79 -1.38
C GLU A 100 17.88 -11.57 -1.23
N ASN A 101 17.72 -10.54 -2.08
CA ASN A 101 18.52 -9.34 -2.03
C ASN A 101 17.94 -8.31 -1.05
N VAL A 102 18.17 -8.56 0.24
CA VAL A 102 17.70 -7.70 1.34
C VAL A 102 18.29 -6.29 1.23
N GLU A 103 19.53 -6.13 0.76
CA GLU A 103 20.17 -4.82 0.61
C GLU A 103 19.45 -3.96 -0.45
N GLU A 104 19.12 -4.53 -1.61
CA GLU A 104 18.31 -3.83 -2.63
C GLU A 104 16.93 -3.46 -2.08
N PHE A 105 16.29 -4.36 -1.33
CA PHE A 105 15.01 -4.08 -0.68
C PHE A 105 15.11 -2.89 0.28
N GLU A 106 16.09 -2.89 1.18
CA GLU A 106 16.30 -1.80 2.16
C GLU A 106 16.64 -0.47 1.47
N ASN A 107 17.45 -0.50 0.42
CA ASN A 107 17.76 0.66 -0.40
C ASN A 107 16.50 1.23 -1.07
N CYS A 108 15.65 0.37 -1.61
CA CYS A 108 14.37 0.74 -2.21
C CYS A 108 13.42 1.36 -1.17
N VAL A 109 13.23 0.68 -0.04
CA VAL A 109 12.42 1.16 1.09
C VAL A 109 12.89 2.54 1.58
N THR A 110 14.21 2.75 1.64
CA THR A 110 14.79 4.04 2.05
C THR A 110 14.33 5.18 1.14
N GLN A 111 14.22 4.95 -0.18
CA GLN A 111 13.72 5.98 -1.10
C GLN A 111 12.24 6.27 -0.89
N TYR A 112 11.40 5.25 -0.67
CA TYR A 112 10.00 5.45 -0.29
C TYR A 112 9.88 6.27 1.00
N MET A 113 10.66 5.94 2.04
CA MET A 113 10.62 6.66 3.31
C MET A 113 11.10 8.11 3.18
N LYS A 114 12.06 8.41 2.29
CA LYS A 114 12.44 9.80 1.99
C LYS A 114 11.27 10.59 1.40
N ALA A 115 10.54 10.03 0.43
CA ALA A 115 9.36 10.68 -0.14
C ALA A 115 8.25 10.89 0.90
N ILE A 116 7.96 9.87 1.72
CA ILE A 116 6.91 9.92 2.75
C ILE A 116 7.26 10.92 3.86
N ASN A 117 8.50 10.88 4.38
CA ASN A 117 8.93 11.78 5.45
C ASN A 117 9.03 13.23 4.98
N PHE A 118 9.32 13.47 3.70
CA PHE A 118 9.21 14.78 3.08
C PHE A 118 7.74 15.24 3.02
N ALA A 119 6.86 14.39 2.49
CA ALA A 119 5.46 14.73 2.23
C ALA A 119 4.64 14.95 3.51
N LYS A 120 4.90 14.19 4.58
CA LYS A 120 4.13 14.28 5.84
C LYS A 120 4.28 15.62 6.57
N GLY A 121 5.32 16.40 6.25
CA GLY A 121 5.59 17.68 6.91
C GLY A 121 4.70 18.83 6.43
N GLU A 122 3.97 18.65 5.33
CA GLU A 122 3.26 19.73 4.64
C GLU A 122 1.95 19.20 4.02
N PRO A 123 0.76 19.66 4.49
CA PRO A 123 -0.54 19.16 4.05
C PRO A 123 -0.77 19.14 2.54
N ARG A 124 -0.29 20.16 1.80
CA ARG A 124 -0.39 20.20 0.33
C ARG A 124 0.34 19.05 -0.38
N TYR A 125 1.20 18.30 0.32
CA TYR A 125 1.93 17.16 -0.22
C TYR A 125 1.42 15.81 0.29
N TYR A 126 0.33 15.74 1.07
CA TYR A 126 -0.21 14.46 1.56
C TYR A 126 -0.57 13.47 0.44
N PHE A 127 -0.93 13.94 -0.75
CA PHE A 127 -1.13 13.09 -1.92
C PHE A 127 0.12 12.26 -2.29
N LEU A 128 1.32 12.73 -1.97
CA LEU A 128 2.56 11.97 -2.17
C LEU A 128 2.69 10.82 -1.18
N VAL A 129 2.15 10.93 0.03
CA VAL A 129 2.12 9.81 1.00
C VAL A 129 1.24 8.69 0.42
N PHE A 130 0.06 9.03 -0.09
CA PHE A 130 -0.82 8.08 -0.76
C PHE A 130 -0.12 7.44 -1.98
N ASN A 131 0.42 8.25 -2.90
CA ASN A 131 1.12 7.74 -4.08
C ASN A 131 2.31 6.85 -3.72
N ALA A 132 3.07 7.21 -2.70
CA ALA A 132 4.18 6.41 -2.20
C ALA A 132 3.70 5.06 -1.68
N SER A 133 2.58 5.02 -0.93
CA SER A 133 2.01 3.77 -0.41
C SER A 133 1.56 2.81 -1.51
N VAL A 134 0.97 3.33 -2.59
CA VAL A 134 0.54 2.51 -3.75
C VAL A 134 1.75 1.94 -4.50
N LEU A 135 2.76 2.76 -4.74
CA LEU A 135 3.99 2.30 -5.39
C LEU A 135 4.75 1.30 -4.52
N TYR A 136 4.85 1.56 -3.21
CA TYR A 136 5.44 0.64 -2.25
C TYR A 136 4.72 -0.70 -2.25
N TRP A 137 3.38 -0.69 -2.24
CA TRP A 137 2.59 -1.92 -2.28
C TRP A 137 2.93 -2.80 -3.48
N ASN A 138 3.02 -2.19 -4.66
CA ASN A 138 3.41 -2.90 -5.87
C ASN A 138 4.82 -3.51 -5.77
N MET A 139 5.74 -2.79 -5.12
CA MET A 139 7.12 -3.26 -4.90
C MET A 139 7.20 -4.41 -3.90
N VAL A 140 6.45 -4.37 -2.79
CA VAL A 140 6.57 -5.38 -1.72
C VAL A 140 5.77 -6.66 -1.96
N ARG A 141 4.89 -6.70 -2.98
CA ARG A 141 4.09 -7.89 -3.31
C ARG A 141 4.87 -9.21 -3.35
N PRO A 142 6.06 -9.30 -3.96
CA PRO A 142 6.87 -10.52 -3.94
C PRO A 142 7.32 -10.97 -2.54
N PHE A 143 7.42 -10.03 -1.59
CA PHE A 143 7.84 -10.24 -0.20
C PHE A 143 6.69 -10.65 0.74
N LEU A 144 5.44 -10.64 0.27
CA LEU A 144 4.26 -11.10 1.03
C LEU A 144 4.09 -12.63 0.98
N LYS A 145 5.15 -13.36 0.59
CA LYS A 145 5.20 -14.83 0.64
C LYS A 145 5.72 -15.31 2.00
N PRO A 146 5.38 -16.55 2.42
CA PRO A 146 5.89 -17.11 3.66
C PRO A 146 7.42 -17.00 3.79
N GLY A 147 7.90 -16.63 4.98
CA GLY A 147 9.32 -16.41 5.25
C GLY A 147 9.80 -14.96 5.14
N TYR A 148 9.14 -14.10 4.35
CA TYR A 148 9.64 -12.73 4.07
C TYR A 148 8.86 -11.61 4.76
N HIS A 149 7.68 -11.90 5.32
CA HIS A 149 6.82 -10.90 6.00
C HIS A 149 7.56 -10.04 7.03
N HIS A 150 8.53 -10.60 7.74
CA HIS A 150 9.31 -9.88 8.75
C HIS A 150 10.09 -8.67 8.18
N LEU A 151 10.51 -8.73 6.90
CA LEU A 151 11.18 -7.63 6.21
C LEU A 151 10.21 -6.47 5.89
N VAL A 152 8.94 -6.77 5.65
CA VAL A 152 7.91 -5.81 5.22
C VAL A 152 7.33 -5.02 6.40
N ILE A 153 7.25 -5.66 7.59
CA ILE A 153 6.61 -5.09 8.79
C ILE A 153 7.09 -3.67 9.12
N PRO A 154 8.42 -3.37 9.20
CA PRO A 154 8.89 -2.05 9.63
C PRO A 154 8.38 -0.92 8.73
N SER A 155 8.55 -1.08 7.41
CA SER A 155 8.16 -0.07 6.43
C SER A 155 6.65 0.05 6.26
N LEU A 156 5.91 -1.06 6.25
CA LEU A 156 4.44 -1.04 6.13
C LEU A 156 3.79 -0.40 7.36
N SER A 157 4.30 -0.72 8.57
CA SER A 157 3.83 -0.08 9.81
C SER A 157 4.07 1.43 9.82
N GLN A 158 5.22 1.88 9.31
CA GLN A 158 5.49 3.32 9.19
C GLN A 158 4.57 3.99 8.18
N ILE A 159 4.33 3.38 7.02
CA ILE A 159 3.41 3.89 6.00
C ILE A 159 2.00 4.08 6.57
N ILE A 160 1.46 3.04 7.21
CA ILE A 160 0.11 3.11 7.81
C ILE A 160 0.06 4.18 8.90
N THR A 161 1.11 4.32 9.69
CA THR A 161 1.20 5.36 10.73
C THR A 161 1.11 6.76 10.12
N VAL A 162 1.86 7.03 9.06
CA VAL A 162 1.83 8.34 8.39
C VAL A 162 0.48 8.54 7.68
N LEU A 163 -0.04 7.51 7.00
CA LEU A 163 -1.39 7.55 6.40
C LEU A 163 -2.48 7.84 7.44
N ASN A 164 -2.32 7.38 8.68
CA ASN A 164 -3.25 7.71 9.77
C ASN A 164 -3.18 9.17 10.24
N GLN A 165 -2.02 9.80 10.09
CA GLN A 165 -1.79 11.19 10.47
C GLN A 165 -2.17 12.17 9.35
N THR A 166 -2.05 11.75 8.10
CA THR A 166 -2.57 12.49 6.96
C THR A 166 -4.06 12.19 6.82
N GLU A 167 -4.92 13.20 6.67
CA GLU A 167 -6.37 13.02 6.46
C GLU A 167 -6.68 12.43 5.06
N GLU A 168 -6.09 11.29 4.77
CA GLU A 168 -6.17 10.61 3.48
C GLU A 168 -7.59 10.05 3.27
N GLU A 169 -8.14 10.30 2.07
CA GLU A 169 -9.56 10.10 1.75
C GLU A 169 -9.93 8.63 1.53
N ASP A 170 -9.02 7.83 0.96
CA ASP A 170 -9.22 6.42 0.63
C ASP A 170 -9.01 5.51 1.86
N LYS A 171 -10.02 5.56 2.72
CA LYS A 171 -10.14 4.68 3.88
C LYS A 171 -10.11 3.21 3.50
N GLU A 172 -10.57 2.84 2.31
CA GLU A 172 -10.61 1.45 1.84
C GLU A 172 -9.21 0.93 1.51
N TRP A 173 -8.38 1.76 0.88
CA TRP A 173 -6.97 1.50 0.66
C TRP A 173 -6.22 1.36 1.99
N ARG A 174 -6.48 2.26 2.94
CA ARG A 174 -5.87 2.18 4.26
C ARG A 174 -6.23 0.90 5.00
N ALA A 175 -7.51 0.50 4.96
CA ALA A 175 -7.96 -0.75 5.55
C ALA A 175 -7.31 -1.98 4.90
N GLU A 176 -7.05 -1.94 3.58
CA GLU A 176 -6.31 -3.00 2.88
C GLU A 176 -4.89 -3.16 3.45
N LEU A 177 -4.16 -2.05 3.57
CA LEU A 177 -2.80 -2.07 4.14
C LEU A 177 -2.81 -2.55 5.60
N MET A 178 -3.83 -2.17 6.39
CA MET A 178 -3.98 -2.63 7.77
C MET A 178 -4.22 -4.14 7.87
N LEU A 179 -5.06 -4.71 7.00
CA LEU A 179 -5.27 -6.15 6.92
C LEU A 179 -3.98 -6.89 6.57
N GLU A 180 -3.22 -6.38 5.60
CA GLU A 180 -1.94 -6.99 5.25
C GLU A 180 -0.93 -6.92 6.39
N LEU A 181 -0.83 -5.78 7.08
CA LEU A 181 0.09 -5.64 8.20
C LEU A 181 -0.25 -6.62 9.34
N LEU A 182 -1.55 -6.83 9.61
CA LEU A 182 -1.99 -7.86 10.55
C LEU A 182 -1.51 -9.24 10.11
N GLU A 183 -1.70 -9.61 8.84
CA GLU A 183 -1.23 -10.90 8.32
C GLU A 183 0.31 -11.02 8.43
N CYS A 184 1.05 -9.96 8.08
CA CYS A 184 2.49 -9.92 8.22
C CYS A 184 2.96 -10.20 9.65
N TYR A 185 2.34 -9.58 10.67
CA TYR A 185 2.66 -9.86 12.07
C TYR A 185 2.41 -11.32 12.44
N LEU A 186 1.30 -11.89 12.00
CA LEU A 186 0.92 -13.26 12.32
C LEU A 186 1.85 -14.28 11.66
N GLN A 187 2.16 -14.08 10.37
CA GLN A 187 3.10 -14.92 9.62
C GLN A 187 4.54 -14.83 10.15
N ALA A 188 4.91 -13.69 10.75
CA ALA A 188 6.20 -13.54 11.43
C ALA A 188 6.19 -14.03 12.90
N GLY A 189 5.09 -14.62 13.38
CA GLY A 189 4.96 -15.09 14.77
C GLY A 189 4.89 -13.96 15.82
N ARG A 190 4.73 -12.70 15.40
CA ARG A 190 4.71 -11.51 16.26
C ARG A 190 3.32 -11.21 16.79
N LYS A 191 2.75 -12.18 17.51
CA LYS A 191 1.36 -12.11 18.00
C LYS A 191 1.10 -10.92 18.93
N GLU A 192 2.05 -10.57 19.81
CA GLU A 192 1.91 -9.43 20.71
C GLU A 192 1.79 -8.10 19.95
N ASP A 193 2.54 -7.94 18.87
CA ASP A 193 2.48 -6.74 18.03
C ASP A 193 1.18 -6.71 17.22
N ALA A 194 0.71 -7.86 16.72
CA ALA A 194 -0.62 -7.99 16.11
C ALA A 194 -1.73 -7.56 17.08
N THR A 195 -1.66 -7.99 18.35
CA THR A 195 -2.63 -7.59 19.38
C THR A 195 -2.63 -6.08 19.58
N LYS A 196 -1.46 -5.47 19.84
CA LYS A 196 -1.34 -4.01 20.02
C LYS A 196 -1.85 -3.24 18.81
N PHE A 197 -1.52 -3.69 17.61
CA PHE A 197 -1.95 -3.08 16.36
C PHE A 197 -3.48 -3.14 16.19
N CYS A 198 -4.09 -4.29 16.45
CA CYS A 198 -5.54 -4.49 16.33
C CYS A 198 -6.36 -3.57 17.24
N LEU A 199 -5.83 -3.16 18.40
CA LEU A 199 -6.52 -2.20 19.29
C LEU A 199 -6.84 -0.87 18.60
N THR A 200 -6.09 -0.51 17.55
CA THR A 200 -6.30 0.72 16.78
C THR A 200 -6.90 0.45 15.42
N ALA A 201 -6.43 -0.59 14.71
CA ALA A 201 -6.87 -0.92 13.37
C ALA A 201 -8.30 -1.48 13.32
N ALA A 202 -8.69 -2.33 14.28
CA ALA A 202 -10.02 -2.95 14.27
C ALA A 202 -11.15 -1.90 14.43
N PRO A 203 -11.08 -0.94 15.38
CA PRO A 203 -12.06 0.14 15.45
C PRO A 203 -12.13 0.99 14.18
N PHE A 204 -10.98 1.28 13.54
CA PHE A 204 -10.93 2.02 12.28
C PHE A 204 -11.66 1.26 11.18
N VAL A 205 -11.28 0.01 10.91
CA VAL A 205 -11.87 -0.80 9.84
C VAL A 205 -13.37 -1.01 10.09
N ARG A 206 -13.78 -1.29 11.34
CA ARG A 206 -15.20 -1.44 11.71
C ARG A 206 -16.03 -0.20 11.38
N THR A 207 -15.49 0.99 11.65
CA THR A 207 -16.23 2.25 11.51
C THR A 207 -16.18 2.78 10.09
N GLN A 208 -15.03 2.70 9.44
CA GLN A 208 -14.76 3.35 8.16
C GLN A 208 -14.96 2.43 6.96
N VAL A 209 -14.75 1.11 7.13
CA VAL A 209 -14.77 0.11 6.05
C VAL A 209 -15.44 -1.20 6.52
N PRO A 210 -16.71 -1.14 6.97
CA PRO A 210 -17.37 -2.24 7.69
C PRO A 210 -17.44 -3.55 6.90
N HIS A 211 -17.47 -3.50 5.56
CA HIS A 211 -17.47 -4.72 4.72
C HIS A 211 -16.17 -5.51 4.83
N LYS A 212 -15.04 -4.86 5.11
CA LYS A 212 -13.74 -5.51 5.37
C LYS A 212 -13.57 -5.95 6.83
N TYR A 213 -14.37 -5.42 7.75
CA TYR A 213 -14.25 -5.77 9.17
C TYR A 213 -14.42 -7.26 9.44
N ARG A 214 -15.33 -7.93 8.72
CA ARG A 214 -15.54 -9.37 8.87
C ARG A 214 -14.27 -10.17 8.58
N GLN A 215 -13.48 -9.76 7.59
CA GLN A 215 -12.20 -10.39 7.26
C GLN A 215 -11.20 -10.20 8.40
N MET A 216 -11.05 -8.97 8.90
CA MET A 216 -10.17 -8.67 10.03
C MET A 216 -10.59 -9.48 11.27
N PHE A 217 -11.88 -9.48 11.61
CA PHE A 217 -12.46 -10.21 12.73
C PHE A 217 -12.19 -11.73 12.62
N SER A 218 -12.39 -12.31 11.44
CA SER A 218 -12.10 -13.72 11.21
C SER A 218 -10.64 -14.08 11.50
N THR A 219 -9.71 -13.21 11.11
CA THR A 219 -8.27 -13.35 11.33
C THR A 219 -7.93 -13.21 12.81
N MET A 220 -8.48 -12.20 13.49
CA MET A 220 -8.30 -12.00 14.93
C MET A 220 -8.76 -13.21 15.74
N VAL A 221 -9.88 -13.84 15.38
CA VAL A 221 -10.39 -15.04 16.07
C VAL A 221 -9.54 -16.26 15.76
N ARG A 222 -9.25 -16.53 14.48
CA ARG A 222 -8.52 -17.76 14.08
C ARG A 222 -7.15 -17.85 14.73
N TYR A 223 -6.43 -16.73 14.82
CA TYR A 223 -5.10 -16.69 15.42
C TYR A 223 -5.13 -16.28 16.90
N GLU A 224 -6.33 -16.16 17.49
CA GLU A 224 -6.57 -15.78 18.88
C GLU A 224 -5.82 -14.48 19.25
N VAL A 225 -5.83 -13.48 18.36
CA VAL A 225 -5.13 -12.20 18.50
C VAL A 225 -5.72 -11.34 19.61
N LEU A 226 -7.05 -11.35 19.72
CA LEU A 226 -7.81 -10.70 20.79
C LEU A 226 -8.55 -11.77 21.61
N ASP A 227 -8.77 -11.49 22.89
CA ASP A 227 -9.49 -12.39 23.79
C ASP A 227 -11.02 -12.35 23.58
N ASP A 228 -11.75 -13.30 24.18
CA ASP A 228 -13.20 -13.37 24.05
C ASP A 228 -13.94 -12.20 24.70
N LEU A 229 -13.33 -11.54 25.71
CA LEU A 229 -13.93 -10.38 26.37
C LEU A 229 -13.96 -9.20 25.41
N MET A 230 -12.87 -8.97 24.68
CA MET A 230 -12.75 -7.90 23.70
C MET A 230 -13.66 -8.09 22.47
N LEU A 231 -13.99 -9.34 22.13
CA LEU A 231 -14.84 -9.67 20.98
C LEU A 231 -16.32 -9.87 21.36
N ARG A 232 -16.67 -9.74 22.64
CA ARG A 232 -18.03 -10.03 23.14
C ARG A 232 -19.08 -9.14 22.51
N GLU A 233 -18.84 -7.83 22.43
CA GLU A 233 -19.79 -6.87 21.89
C GLU A 233 -20.09 -7.16 20.41
N ASP A 234 -19.04 -7.43 19.62
CA ASP A 234 -19.18 -7.77 18.20
C ASP A 234 -20.06 -9.02 17.99
N LYS A 235 -19.88 -10.05 18.83
CA LYS A 235 -20.70 -11.28 18.80
C LYS A 235 -22.15 -11.02 19.15
N GLN A 236 -22.42 -10.12 20.09
CA GLN A 236 -23.78 -9.81 20.56
C GLN A 236 -24.53 -8.93 19.56
N GLN A 237 -23.84 -8.01 18.91
CA GLN A 237 -24.44 -7.04 17.99
C GLN A 237 -24.60 -7.58 16.57
N SER A 238 -23.87 -8.65 16.19
CA SER A 238 -23.93 -9.21 14.84
C SER A 238 -23.94 -10.73 14.82
N ILE A 239 -25.04 -11.29 14.30
CA ILE A 239 -25.20 -12.73 14.06
C ILE A 239 -24.09 -13.23 13.11
N ILE A 240 -23.77 -12.46 12.06
CA ILE A 240 -22.70 -12.79 11.11
C ILE A 240 -21.34 -12.87 11.83
N LEU A 241 -21.04 -11.95 12.74
CA LEU A 241 -19.78 -11.99 13.49
C LEU A 241 -19.77 -13.11 14.52
N SER A 242 -20.91 -13.42 15.15
CA SER A 242 -21.06 -14.59 16.04
C SER A 242 -20.77 -15.91 15.31
N ILE A 243 -21.35 -16.11 14.13
CA ILE A 243 -21.06 -17.27 13.27
C ILE A 243 -19.60 -17.28 12.85
N THR A 244 -19.07 -16.13 12.42
CA THR A 244 -17.67 -15.98 12.02
C THR A 244 -16.73 -16.34 13.18
N TYR A 245 -17.07 -15.96 14.41
CA TYR A 245 -16.32 -16.32 15.61
C TYR A 245 -16.29 -17.83 15.82
N HIS A 246 -17.45 -18.50 15.78
CA HIS A 246 -17.51 -19.94 16.05
C HIS A 246 -16.78 -20.76 14.99
N ILE A 247 -16.93 -20.42 13.70
CA ILE A 247 -16.22 -21.09 12.61
C ILE A 247 -14.70 -20.93 12.78
N ASN A 248 -14.21 -19.71 13.03
CA ASN A 248 -12.77 -19.47 13.11
C ASN A 248 -12.16 -19.99 14.43
N SER A 249 -12.91 -20.01 15.53
CA SER A 249 -12.50 -20.69 16.76
C SER A 249 -12.32 -22.20 16.56
N LEU A 250 -13.19 -22.84 15.76
CA LEU A 250 -13.01 -24.25 15.40
C LEU A 250 -11.80 -24.46 14.49
N LYS A 251 -11.58 -23.57 13.51
CA LYS A 251 -10.37 -23.60 12.68
C LYS A 251 -9.09 -23.47 13.51
N ALA A 252 -9.06 -22.54 14.46
CA ALA A 252 -7.93 -22.38 15.39
C ALA A 252 -7.63 -23.67 16.17
N LYS A 253 -8.67 -24.36 16.65
CA LYS A 253 -8.55 -25.65 17.34
C LYS A 253 -8.09 -26.77 16.41
N LEU A 254 -8.59 -26.79 15.18
CA LEU A 254 -8.16 -27.73 14.14
C LEU A 254 -6.68 -27.56 13.82
N ASP A 255 -6.22 -26.31 13.62
CA ASP A 255 -4.81 -25.98 13.34
C ASP A 255 -3.87 -26.48 14.46
N LYS A 256 -4.38 -26.64 15.70
CA LYS A 256 -3.67 -27.17 16.87
C LYS A 256 -3.89 -28.67 17.12
N ASN A 257 -4.60 -29.38 16.23
CA ASN A 257 -5.04 -30.77 16.42
C ASN A 257 -5.79 -31.01 17.74
N ASN A 258 -6.55 -30.01 18.22
CA ASN A 258 -7.25 -30.05 19.51
C ASN A 258 -8.75 -29.78 19.31
N LEU A 259 -9.38 -30.54 18.42
CA LEU A 259 -10.81 -30.45 18.16
C LEU A 259 -11.61 -30.96 19.36
N PRO A 260 -12.73 -30.30 19.70
CA PRO A 260 -13.57 -30.74 20.81
C PRO A 260 -14.36 -32.00 20.43
N GLU A 261 -14.55 -32.91 21.39
CA GLU A 261 -15.27 -34.18 21.18
C GLU A 261 -16.73 -33.97 20.72
N ASN A 262 -17.36 -32.87 21.13
CA ASN A 262 -18.73 -32.52 20.77
C ASN A 262 -18.84 -31.66 19.48
N LEU A 263 -17.85 -31.74 18.58
CA LEU A 263 -17.79 -30.95 17.34
C LEU A 263 -19.08 -31.02 16.52
N GLU A 264 -19.66 -32.21 16.34
CA GLU A 264 -20.88 -32.38 15.54
C GLU A 264 -22.05 -31.59 16.11
N GLN A 265 -22.21 -31.56 17.44
CA GLN A 265 -23.27 -30.80 18.11
C GLN A 265 -23.06 -29.29 17.92
N ILE A 266 -21.82 -28.82 18.01
CA ILE A 266 -21.46 -27.41 17.79
C ILE A 266 -21.78 -27.00 16.34
N LEU A 267 -21.40 -27.83 15.36
CA LEU A 267 -21.68 -27.59 13.94
C LEU A 267 -23.18 -27.58 13.64
N ARG A 268 -23.95 -28.54 14.17
CA ARG A 268 -25.41 -28.59 14.01
C ARG A 268 -26.11 -27.37 14.62
N LYS A 269 -25.62 -26.86 15.77
CA LYS A 269 -26.13 -25.62 16.36
C LYS A 269 -25.87 -24.42 15.44
N MET A 270 -24.62 -24.25 15.00
CA MET A 270 -24.26 -23.16 14.08
C MET A 270 -25.07 -23.18 12.78
N TYR A 271 -25.29 -24.37 12.20
CA TYR A 271 -26.09 -24.52 10.98
C TYR A 271 -27.54 -24.05 11.18
N ARG A 272 -28.14 -24.37 12.33
CA ARG A 272 -29.50 -23.89 12.67
C ARG A 272 -29.53 -22.36 12.80
N ASP A 273 -28.56 -21.80 13.51
CA ASP A 273 -28.45 -20.35 13.70
C ASP A 273 -28.27 -19.61 12.35
N LEU A 274 -27.46 -20.18 11.44
CA LEU A 274 -27.27 -19.71 10.06
C LEU A 274 -28.56 -19.76 9.22
N SER A 275 -29.28 -20.88 9.31
CA SER A 275 -30.52 -21.10 8.54
C SER A 275 -31.59 -20.10 8.96
N GLN A 276 -31.78 -19.88 10.27
CA GLN A 276 -32.72 -18.90 10.80
C GLN A 276 -32.38 -17.47 10.39
N TYR A 277 -31.09 -17.12 10.30
CA TYR A 277 -30.66 -15.81 9.82
C TYR A 277 -30.96 -15.62 8.33
N HIS A 278 -30.75 -16.65 7.51
CA HIS A 278 -31.03 -16.62 6.07
C HIS A 278 -32.53 -16.41 5.79
N ASP A 279 -33.39 -17.14 6.50
CA ASP A 279 -34.85 -17.07 6.37
C ASP A 279 -35.43 -15.70 6.76
N GLN A 280 -34.76 -14.96 7.65
CA GLN A 280 -35.18 -13.62 8.09
C GLN A 280 -34.77 -12.49 7.14
N HIS A 281 -33.75 -12.70 6.30
CA HIS A 281 -33.11 -11.64 5.51
C HIS A 281 -33.15 -11.84 4.00
N VAL A 282 -33.56 -13.01 3.51
CA VAL A 282 -33.87 -13.23 2.09
C VAL A 282 -35.39 -13.26 1.92
N PRO A 283 -36.01 -12.28 1.23
CA PRO A 283 -37.43 -12.36 0.94
C PRO A 283 -37.68 -13.58 0.06
N THR A 284 -38.54 -14.49 0.50
CA THR A 284 -39.10 -15.54 -0.35
C THR A 284 -39.60 -14.90 -1.64
N ILE A 285 -38.96 -15.21 -2.76
CA ILE A 285 -39.48 -14.92 -4.09
C ILE A 285 -40.82 -15.66 -4.15
N ARG A 286 -41.92 -14.93 -4.01
CA ARG A 286 -43.25 -15.47 -4.31
C ARG A 286 -43.27 -15.65 -5.82
N GLU A 287 -43.17 -16.89 -6.27
CA GLU A 287 -43.61 -17.25 -7.62
C GLU A 287 -45.09 -16.86 -7.74
N GLU A 288 -45.35 -15.78 -8.47
CA GLU A 288 -46.69 -15.42 -8.90
C GLU A 288 -47.20 -16.53 -9.82
N LYS A 289 -48.27 -17.19 -9.40
CA LYS A 289 -49.06 -18.13 -10.21
C LYS A 289 -50.09 -17.38 -11.04
#